data_AF-A0A3B9L5I6-F1
#
_entry.id   AF-A0A3B9L5I6-F1
#
_cell.length_a   1.000
_cell.length_b   1.000
_cell.length_c   1.000
_cell.angle_alpha   90.00
_cell.angle_beta   90.00
_cell.angle_gamma   90.00
#
_symmetry.space_group_name_H-M   'P 1'
#
loop_
_entity.id
_entity.type
_entity.pdbx_description
1 polymer ?
#
loop_
_entity_poly.entity_id
_entity_poly.type
_entity_poly.pdbx_seq_one_letter_code
_entity_poly.pdbx_strand_id
1 'polypeptide(L)'
;MQNKLILCPTARLVRAIQADIAKAQVQVGNTQWPSASILTLTQWLDNLTATSLLAGKISHPPQRLSAFNEQLLWEEVIQQSLKKNAFGALFNVSGLASAAIEANQYCIAWHLHIPRENLAEETRQFVQWQQVFQKRCQALGMLENVRYMDWQLDHLHVASDLPTQIEFAGFDQTAPQEERLRTLLKQRGIVITDYPNKLATPAHAQHISLENIDAECRAAAAWAKQQLDNNLNSNIAIIAPQLSTVRNLLADLLDDTFTPASARPALFECARPYNFSLGTPLIEQPMIQAALNLLRLFSSYRIPQADFSKVLLSPFWSNYQQEADARAQLDARMREKAAAQLS
;
A
#
# COMPACT_ATOMS: atom_id res chain seq x y z
N MET A 1 -36.08 -9.35 2.31
CA MET A 1 -34.76 -9.03 2.91
C MET A 1 -34.00 -8.22 1.86
N GLN A 2 -33.72 -6.95 2.10
CA GLN A 2 -32.98 -6.12 1.15
C GLN A 2 -31.55 -6.66 1.01
N ASN A 3 -31.20 -7.17 -0.17
CA ASN A 3 -29.85 -7.61 -0.50
C ASN A 3 -29.01 -6.37 -0.82
N LYS A 4 -28.54 -5.70 0.23
CA LYS A 4 -27.78 -4.45 0.17
C LYS A 4 -26.29 -4.74 0.37
N LEU A 5 -25.47 -4.27 -0.57
CA LEU A 5 -24.01 -4.41 -0.55
C LEU A 5 -23.36 -3.04 -0.38
N ILE A 6 -22.38 -2.91 0.51
CA ILE A 6 -21.55 -1.71 0.62
C ILE A 6 -20.18 -2.02 0.00
N LEU A 7 -19.80 -1.25 -1.01
CA LEU A 7 -18.50 -1.32 -1.65
C LEU A 7 -17.58 -0.24 -1.09
N CYS A 8 -16.34 -0.64 -0.81
CA CYS A 8 -15.28 0.24 -0.32
C CYS A 8 -14.04 0.16 -1.24
N PRO A 9 -13.22 1.23 -1.34
CA PRO A 9 -11.95 1.17 -2.06
C PRO A 9 -10.89 0.35 -1.31
N THR A 10 -10.94 0.31 0.02
CA THR A 10 -9.90 -0.33 0.85
C THR A 10 -10.48 -1.28 1.90
N ALA A 11 -9.73 -2.33 2.22
CA ALA A 11 -10.08 -3.27 3.29
C ALA A 11 -10.12 -2.60 4.68
N ARG A 12 -9.39 -1.50 4.86
CA ARG A 12 -9.44 -0.70 6.09
C ARG A 12 -10.81 -0.05 6.27
N LEU A 13 -11.36 0.53 5.22
CA LEU A 13 -12.70 1.13 5.28
C LEU A 13 -13.77 0.07 5.51
N VAL A 14 -13.66 -1.11 4.88
CA VAL A 14 -14.55 -2.26 5.15
C VAL A 14 -14.61 -2.56 6.65
N ARG A 15 -13.45 -2.70 7.30
CA ARG A 15 -13.36 -2.99 8.74
C ARG A 15 -13.91 -1.86 9.60
N ALA A 16 -13.66 -0.60 9.22
CA ALA A 16 -14.15 0.55 9.94
C ALA A 16 -15.70 0.61 9.92
N ILE A 17 -16.32 0.48 8.75
CA ILE A 17 -17.78 0.48 8.62
C ILE A 17 -18.39 -0.72 9.36
N GLN A 18 -17.77 -1.91 9.26
CA GLN A 18 -18.21 -3.08 10.03
C GLN A 18 -18.19 -2.82 11.54
N ALA A 19 -17.13 -2.19 12.06
CA ALA A 19 -17.02 -1.86 13.48
C ALA A 19 -18.06 -0.80 13.92
N ASP A 20 -18.34 0.19 13.08
CA ASP A 20 -19.32 1.23 13.39
C ASP A 20 -20.76 0.69 13.40
N ILE A 21 -21.10 -0.20 12.46
CA ILE A 21 -22.38 -0.92 12.47
C ILE A 21 -22.49 -1.78 13.74
N ALA A 22 -21.42 -2.51 14.09
CA ALA A 22 -21.41 -3.33 15.29
C ALA A 22 -21.63 -2.49 16.56
N LYS A 23 -20.96 -1.34 16.69
CA LYS A 23 -21.17 -0.41 17.81
C LYS A 23 -22.60 0.11 17.88
N ALA A 24 -23.19 0.49 16.75
CA ALA A 24 -24.56 0.97 16.70
C ALA A 24 -25.57 -0.12 17.15
N GLN A 25 -25.36 -1.38 16.72
CA GLN A 25 -26.21 -2.50 17.13
C GLN A 25 -26.12 -2.79 18.64
N VAL A 26 -24.90 -2.75 19.20
CA VAL A 26 -24.69 -2.91 20.64
C VAL A 26 -25.34 -1.77 21.43
N GLN A 27 -25.28 -0.52 20.94
CA GLN A 27 -25.96 0.62 21.58
C GLN A 27 -27.48 0.49 21.59
N VAL A 28 -28.05 -0.16 20.57
CA VAL A 28 -29.49 -0.48 20.50
C VAL A 28 -29.84 -1.69 21.40
N GLY A 29 -28.85 -2.38 21.98
CA GLY A 29 -29.04 -3.49 22.91
C GLY A 29 -29.12 -4.86 22.23
N ASN A 30 -28.86 -4.95 20.93
CA ASN A 30 -28.83 -6.23 20.22
C ASN A 30 -27.53 -6.97 20.55
N THR A 31 -27.63 -8.28 20.79
CA THR A 31 -26.47 -9.17 21.02
C THR A 31 -26.13 -10.03 19.81
N GLN A 32 -27.04 -10.11 18.83
CA GLN A 32 -26.89 -10.85 17.58
C GLN A 32 -27.57 -10.09 16.45
N TRP A 33 -26.90 -9.98 15.31
CA TRP A 33 -27.44 -9.37 14.10
C TRP A 33 -26.81 -10.04 12.87
N PRO A 34 -27.50 -10.04 11.72
CA PRO A 34 -26.90 -10.51 10.48
C PRO A 34 -25.72 -9.62 10.08
N SER A 35 -24.62 -10.23 9.64
CA SER A 35 -23.45 -9.48 9.17
C SER A 35 -23.79 -8.69 7.91
N ALA A 36 -23.45 -7.40 7.88
CA ALA A 36 -23.65 -6.57 6.71
C ALA A 36 -22.71 -7.02 5.58
N SER A 37 -23.22 -7.10 4.35
CA SER A 37 -22.41 -7.39 3.17
C SER A 37 -21.57 -6.17 2.82
N ILE A 38 -20.30 -6.17 3.26
CA ILE A 38 -19.34 -5.08 3.03
C ILE A 38 -18.07 -5.69 2.46
N LEU A 39 -17.70 -5.28 1.25
CA LEU A 39 -16.56 -5.81 0.52
C LEU A 39 -15.77 -4.69 -0.16
N THR A 40 -14.51 -4.97 -0.50
CA THR A 40 -13.82 -4.09 -1.44
C THR A 40 -14.34 -4.29 -2.86
N LEU A 41 -14.22 -3.27 -3.70
CA LEU A 41 -14.60 -3.38 -5.11
C LEU A 41 -13.93 -4.58 -5.80
N THR A 42 -12.62 -4.73 -5.60
CA THR A 42 -11.83 -5.84 -6.14
C THR A 42 -12.34 -7.20 -5.65
N GLN A 43 -12.59 -7.36 -4.35
CA GLN A 43 -13.09 -8.61 -3.79
C GLN A 43 -14.45 -8.98 -4.37
N TRP A 44 -15.33 -8.00 -4.52
CA TRP A 44 -16.66 -8.24 -5.07
C TRP A 44 -16.60 -8.64 -6.56
N LEU A 45 -15.80 -7.97 -7.38
CA LEU A 45 -15.61 -8.34 -8.80
C LEU A 45 -14.95 -9.73 -8.95
N ASP A 46 -13.96 -10.03 -8.12
CA ASP A 46 -13.30 -11.34 -8.09
C ASP A 46 -14.30 -12.45 -7.72
N ASN A 47 -15.15 -12.21 -6.72
CA ASN A 47 -16.21 -13.14 -6.33
C ASN A 47 -17.21 -13.37 -7.48
N LEU A 48 -17.64 -12.30 -8.18
CA LEU A 48 -18.54 -12.43 -9.33
C LEU A 48 -17.91 -13.22 -10.49
N THR A 49 -16.61 -13.03 -10.70
CA THR A 49 -15.88 -13.76 -11.74
C THR A 49 -15.77 -15.23 -11.35
N ALA A 50 -15.43 -15.52 -10.09
CA ALA A 50 -15.31 -16.88 -9.57
C ALA A 50 -16.65 -17.64 -9.62
N THR A 51 -17.76 -17.02 -9.23
CA THR A 51 -19.09 -17.64 -9.33
C THR A 51 -19.49 -17.90 -10.77
N SER A 52 -19.20 -16.97 -11.67
CA SER A 52 -19.47 -17.13 -13.11
C SER A 52 -18.60 -18.22 -13.74
N LEU A 53 -17.35 -18.38 -13.31
CA LEU A 53 -16.49 -19.48 -13.72
C LEU A 53 -17.03 -20.83 -13.25
N LEU A 54 -17.41 -20.94 -11.98
CA LEU A 54 -17.98 -22.17 -11.40
C LEU A 54 -19.31 -22.54 -12.05
N ALA A 55 -20.12 -21.55 -12.44
CA ALA A 55 -21.37 -21.75 -13.17
C ALA A 55 -21.16 -22.15 -14.65
N GLY A 56 -19.92 -22.28 -15.12
CA GLY A 56 -19.61 -22.62 -16.52
C GLY A 56 -19.96 -21.52 -17.53
N LYS A 57 -20.19 -20.31 -17.03
CA LYS A 57 -20.67 -19.16 -17.79
C LYS A 57 -19.53 -18.35 -18.42
N ILE A 58 -18.36 -18.38 -17.79
CA ILE A 58 -17.10 -17.87 -18.34
C ILE A 58 -16.21 -19.07 -18.64
N SER A 59 -15.67 -19.14 -19.85
CA SER A 59 -14.69 -20.15 -20.24
C SER A 59 -13.32 -19.50 -20.32
N HIS A 60 -12.33 -20.04 -19.59
CA HIS A 60 -10.92 -19.63 -19.62
C HIS A 60 -10.67 -18.12 -19.39
N PRO A 61 -10.86 -17.61 -18.15
CA PRO A 61 -10.50 -16.21 -17.84
C PRO A 61 -8.98 -15.99 -17.98
N PRO A 62 -8.53 -14.81 -18.42
CA PRO A 62 -7.12 -14.46 -18.44
C PRO A 62 -6.55 -14.50 -17.01
N GLN A 63 -5.28 -14.83 -16.88
CA GLN A 63 -4.64 -14.86 -15.56
C GLN A 63 -4.28 -13.43 -15.11
N ARG A 64 -4.63 -13.08 -13.88
CA ARG A 64 -4.29 -11.78 -13.29
C ARG A 64 -2.82 -11.76 -12.84
N LEU A 65 -2.07 -10.73 -13.23
CA LEU A 65 -0.71 -10.53 -12.74
C LEU A 65 -0.71 -10.15 -11.26
N SER A 66 0.20 -10.76 -10.50
CA SER A 66 0.55 -10.27 -9.17
C SER A 66 1.40 -9.01 -9.30
N ALA A 67 1.43 -8.16 -8.26
CA ALA A 67 2.26 -6.96 -8.24
C ALA A 67 3.75 -7.28 -8.50
N PHE A 68 4.23 -8.40 -7.97
CA PHE A 68 5.60 -8.86 -8.22
C PHE A 68 5.84 -9.27 -9.68
N ASN A 69 4.92 -10.03 -10.28
CA ASN A 69 5.07 -10.46 -11.67
C ASN A 69 4.94 -9.29 -12.64
N GLU A 70 4.05 -8.33 -12.36
CA GLU A 70 3.93 -7.10 -13.12
C GLU A 70 5.24 -6.30 -13.08
N GLN A 71 5.80 -6.09 -11.88
CA GLN A 71 7.11 -5.46 -11.68
C GLN A 71 8.21 -6.16 -12.50
N LEU A 72 8.33 -7.48 -12.37
CA LEU A 72 9.35 -8.24 -13.08
C LEU A 72 9.22 -8.12 -14.61
N LEU A 73 8.00 -8.21 -15.14
CA LEU A 73 7.76 -8.08 -16.57
C LEU A 73 8.12 -6.68 -17.09
N TRP A 74 7.80 -5.63 -16.33
CA TRP A 74 8.21 -4.27 -16.65
C TRP A 74 9.73 -4.10 -16.61
N GLU A 75 10.39 -4.59 -15.57
CA GLU A 75 11.85 -4.55 -15.44
C GLU A 75 12.53 -5.23 -16.63
N GLU A 76 12.05 -6.39 -17.06
CA GLU A 76 12.59 -7.10 -18.23
C GLU A 76 12.38 -6.33 -19.53
N VAL A 77 11.21 -5.74 -19.75
CA VAL A 77 10.93 -4.90 -20.94
C VAL A 77 11.86 -3.69 -20.99
N ILE A 78 12.02 -3.00 -19.85
CA ILE A 78 12.88 -1.83 -19.73
C ILE A 78 14.34 -2.24 -19.92
N GLN A 79 14.80 -3.33 -19.30
CA GLN A 79 16.16 -3.82 -19.43
C GLN A 79 16.51 -4.18 -20.88
N GLN A 80 15.59 -4.80 -21.63
CA GLN A 80 15.77 -5.09 -23.05
C GLN A 80 15.89 -3.82 -23.89
N SER A 81 15.11 -2.78 -23.56
CA SER A 81 15.22 -1.47 -24.21
C SER A 81 16.55 -0.78 -23.89
N LEU A 82 16.95 -0.79 -22.62
CA LEU A 82 18.17 -0.14 -22.14
C LEU A 82 19.45 -0.80 -22.65
N LYS A 83 19.44 -2.10 -22.98
CA LYS A 83 20.58 -2.77 -23.65
C LYS A 83 20.97 -2.10 -24.97
N LYS A 84 20.07 -1.37 -25.61
CA LYS A 84 20.33 -0.62 -26.85
C LYS A 84 20.87 0.79 -26.59
N ASN A 85 20.82 1.26 -25.34
CA ASN A 85 21.24 2.60 -24.95
C ASN A 85 22.65 2.55 -24.34
N ALA A 86 23.54 3.45 -24.77
CA ALA A 86 24.92 3.53 -24.28
C ALA A 86 25.03 3.77 -22.76
N PHE A 87 24.01 4.39 -22.15
CA PHE A 87 23.95 4.68 -20.72
C PHE A 87 23.03 3.74 -19.93
N GLY A 88 22.60 2.62 -20.52
CA GLY A 88 21.63 1.70 -19.91
C GLY A 88 22.04 1.18 -18.52
N ALA A 89 23.33 1.07 -18.24
CA ALA A 89 23.86 0.61 -16.95
C ALA A 89 23.75 1.62 -15.80
N LEU A 90 23.48 2.91 -16.09
CA LEU A 90 23.36 3.97 -15.08
C LEU A 90 21.94 4.11 -14.52
N PHE A 91 20.94 3.51 -15.19
CA PHE A 91 19.54 3.67 -14.80
C PHE A 91 19.12 2.66 -13.73
N ASN A 92 18.35 3.14 -12.75
CA ASN A 92 17.65 2.29 -11.80
C ASN A 92 16.42 1.66 -12.48
N VAL A 93 16.59 0.45 -13.04
CA VAL A 93 15.55 -0.29 -13.75
C VAL A 93 14.30 -0.51 -12.88
N SER A 94 14.49 -0.82 -11.60
CA SER A 94 13.37 -1.07 -10.68
C SER A 94 12.55 0.19 -10.41
N GLY A 95 13.22 1.34 -10.25
CA GLY A 95 12.57 2.64 -10.12
C GLY A 95 11.80 3.04 -11.39
N LEU A 96 12.40 2.82 -12.57
CA LEU A 96 11.73 3.07 -13.86
C LEU A 96 10.51 2.15 -14.06
N ALA A 97 10.60 0.88 -13.67
CA ALA A 97 9.49 -0.06 -13.73
C ALA A 97 8.33 0.38 -12.82
N SER A 98 8.63 0.78 -11.58
CA SER A 98 7.62 1.31 -10.64
C SER A 98 6.89 2.53 -11.22
N ALA A 99 7.64 3.49 -11.79
CA ALA A 99 7.05 4.67 -12.44
C ALA A 99 6.23 4.30 -13.68
N ALA A 100 6.68 3.32 -14.47
CA ALA A 100 5.96 2.85 -15.65
C ALA A 100 4.65 2.12 -15.30
N ILE A 101 4.63 1.33 -14.22
CA ILE A 101 3.41 0.69 -13.70
C ILE A 101 2.40 1.75 -13.31
N GLU A 102 2.81 2.74 -12.53
CA GLU A 102 1.94 3.83 -12.08
C GLU A 102 1.39 4.63 -13.28
N ALA A 103 2.26 5.02 -14.21
CA ALA A 103 1.84 5.72 -15.43
C ALA A 103 0.88 4.89 -16.28
N ASN A 104 1.12 3.58 -16.44
CA ASN A 104 0.24 2.67 -17.17
C ASN A 104 -1.13 2.56 -16.49
N GLN A 105 -1.15 2.43 -15.16
CA GLN A 105 -2.39 2.40 -14.38
C GLN A 105 -3.21 3.67 -14.59
N TYR A 106 -2.59 4.85 -14.49
CA TYR A 106 -3.31 6.11 -14.73
C TYR A 106 -3.81 6.22 -16.17
N CYS A 107 -2.97 5.89 -17.16
CA CYS A 107 -3.36 5.99 -18.57
C CYS A 107 -4.61 5.15 -18.88
N ILE A 108 -4.68 3.94 -18.33
CA ILE A 108 -5.79 3.02 -18.59
C ILE A 108 -7.00 3.39 -17.73
N ALA A 109 -6.84 3.55 -16.41
CA ALA A 109 -7.96 3.83 -15.51
C ALA A 109 -8.69 5.13 -15.85
N TRP A 110 -7.95 6.16 -16.30
CA TRP A 110 -8.46 7.48 -16.64
C TRP A 110 -8.65 7.72 -18.15
N HIS A 111 -8.43 6.69 -18.99
CA HIS A 111 -8.49 6.81 -20.46
C HIS A 111 -7.66 8.01 -20.98
N LEU A 112 -6.47 8.23 -20.42
CA LEU A 112 -5.64 9.37 -20.81
C LEU A 112 -5.10 9.16 -22.23
N HIS A 113 -5.37 10.13 -23.10
CA HIS A 113 -4.76 10.16 -24.42
C HIS A 113 -3.41 10.87 -24.34
N ILE A 114 -2.34 10.15 -24.66
CA ILE A 114 -1.00 10.74 -24.80
C ILE A 114 -0.84 11.21 -26.25
N PRO A 115 -0.92 12.52 -26.54
CA PRO A 115 -0.73 13.03 -27.89
C PRO A 115 0.69 12.71 -28.36
N ARG A 116 0.83 12.27 -29.61
CA ARG A 116 2.15 11.86 -30.16
C ARG A 116 3.05 13.04 -30.52
N GLU A 117 2.49 14.26 -30.54
CA GLU A 117 3.17 15.48 -30.93
C GLU A 117 3.99 16.05 -29.75
N ASN A 118 5.24 16.42 -29.99
CA ASN A 118 6.15 17.06 -29.02
C ASN A 118 6.37 16.30 -27.69
N LEU A 119 6.32 14.97 -27.73
CA LEU A 119 6.60 14.16 -26.55
C LEU A 119 8.06 14.29 -26.10
N ALA A 120 8.24 14.55 -24.80
CA ALA A 120 9.52 14.37 -24.13
C ALA A 120 10.07 12.96 -24.41
N GLU A 121 11.39 12.81 -24.42
CA GLU A 121 12.04 11.53 -24.72
C GLU A 121 11.57 10.42 -23.77
N GLU A 122 11.41 10.73 -22.48
CA GLU A 122 10.92 9.82 -21.45
C GLU A 122 9.51 9.31 -21.76
N THR A 123 8.59 10.18 -22.19
CA THR A 123 7.23 9.78 -22.54
C THR A 123 7.22 8.89 -23.79
N ARG A 124 8.09 9.15 -24.77
CA ARG A 124 8.23 8.28 -25.95
C ARG A 124 8.73 6.89 -25.57
N GLN A 125 9.72 6.82 -24.67
CA GLN A 125 10.23 5.54 -24.14
C GLN A 125 9.13 4.79 -23.39
N PHE A 126 8.39 5.46 -22.50
CA PHE A 126 7.28 4.87 -21.77
C PHE A 126 6.22 4.27 -22.72
N VAL A 127 5.77 5.00 -23.74
CA VAL A 127 4.78 4.50 -24.71
C VAL A 127 5.31 3.27 -25.46
N GLN A 128 6.60 3.21 -25.79
CA GLN A 128 7.20 2.03 -26.41
C GLN A 128 7.23 0.85 -25.44
N TRP A 129 7.65 1.06 -24.19
CA TRP A 129 7.68 0.02 -23.17
C TRP A 129 6.28 -0.53 -22.91
N GLN A 130 5.28 0.34 -22.80
CA GLN A 130 3.88 -0.03 -22.63
C GLN A 130 3.39 -0.96 -23.74
N GLN A 131 3.69 -0.65 -25.00
CA GLN A 131 3.31 -1.51 -26.13
C GLN A 131 3.97 -2.89 -26.07
N VAL A 132 5.25 -2.95 -25.72
CA VAL A 132 5.98 -4.23 -25.61
C VAL A 132 5.46 -5.03 -24.41
N PHE A 133 5.21 -4.37 -23.29
CA PHE A 133 4.62 -4.97 -22.09
C PHE A 133 3.25 -5.58 -22.38
N GLN A 134 2.36 -4.85 -23.04
CA GLN A 134 1.01 -5.33 -23.39
C GLN A 134 1.06 -6.53 -24.34
N LYS A 135 1.94 -6.52 -25.35
CA LYS A 135 2.15 -7.66 -26.25
C LYS A 135 2.63 -8.89 -25.49
N ARG A 136 3.51 -8.70 -24.51
CA ARG A 136 4.02 -9.79 -23.68
C ARG A 136 2.95 -10.37 -22.77
N CYS A 137 2.13 -9.52 -22.16
CA CYS A 137 0.96 -9.93 -21.37
C CYS A 137 -0.01 -10.74 -22.22
N GLN A 138 -0.32 -10.29 -23.43
CA GLN A 138 -1.16 -11.03 -24.38
C GLN A 138 -0.58 -12.40 -24.74
N ALA A 139 0.72 -12.50 -25.02
CA ALA A 139 1.38 -13.77 -25.34
C ALA A 139 1.35 -14.77 -24.18
N LEU A 140 1.35 -14.28 -22.94
CA LEU A 140 1.26 -15.11 -21.73
C LEU A 140 -0.18 -15.41 -21.29
N GLY A 141 -1.20 -14.83 -21.95
CA GLY A 141 -2.59 -14.92 -21.51
C GLY A 141 -2.84 -14.24 -20.16
N MET A 142 -2.02 -13.23 -19.83
CA MET A 142 -2.06 -12.52 -18.56
C MET A 142 -2.51 -11.08 -18.73
N LEU A 143 -3.12 -10.49 -17.70
CA LEU A 143 -3.50 -9.08 -17.64
C LEU A 143 -3.04 -8.44 -16.33
N GLU A 144 -2.56 -7.21 -16.42
CA GLU A 144 -2.34 -6.36 -15.25
C GLU A 144 -3.67 -5.98 -14.58
N ASN A 145 -3.61 -5.58 -13.31
CA ASN A 145 -4.79 -5.32 -12.49
C ASN A 145 -5.82 -4.38 -13.15
N VAL A 146 -5.34 -3.29 -13.77
CA VAL A 146 -6.20 -2.27 -14.37
C VAL A 146 -6.96 -2.77 -15.61
N ARG A 147 -6.32 -3.58 -16.46
CA ARG A 147 -6.98 -4.20 -17.64
C ARG A 147 -7.79 -5.43 -17.29
N TYR A 148 -7.39 -6.13 -16.22
CA TYR A 148 -8.19 -7.22 -15.68
C TYR A 148 -9.54 -6.71 -15.17
N MET A 149 -9.58 -5.53 -14.54
CA MET A 149 -10.84 -4.87 -14.18
C MET A 149 -11.71 -4.58 -15.41
N ASP A 150 -11.16 -4.01 -16.49
CA ASP A 150 -11.91 -3.80 -17.74
C ASP A 150 -12.51 -5.10 -18.29
N TRP A 151 -11.72 -6.18 -18.30
CA TRP A 151 -12.18 -7.49 -18.71
C TRP A 151 -13.32 -8.01 -17.81
N GLN A 152 -13.25 -7.80 -16.49
CA GLN A 152 -14.34 -8.13 -15.56
C GLN A 152 -15.61 -7.33 -15.86
N LEU A 153 -15.47 -6.03 -16.16
CA LEU A 153 -16.60 -5.17 -16.54
C LEU A 153 -17.25 -5.63 -17.85
N ASP A 154 -16.45 -6.06 -18.83
CA ASP A 154 -16.94 -6.62 -20.10
C ASP A 154 -17.77 -7.88 -19.87
N HIS A 155 -17.35 -8.74 -18.93
CA HIS A 155 -18.03 -10.01 -18.60
C HIS A 155 -19.11 -9.87 -17.52
N LEU A 156 -19.33 -8.67 -17.00
CA LEU A 156 -20.33 -8.44 -15.96
C LEU A 156 -21.72 -8.89 -16.41
N HIS A 157 -22.05 -8.82 -17.71
CA HIS A 157 -23.33 -9.25 -18.30
C HIS A 157 -23.71 -10.70 -17.97
N VAL A 158 -22.71 -11.54 -17.73
CA VAL A 158 -22.88 -12.96 -17.48
C VAL A 158 -23.12 -13.26 -15.99
N ALA A 159 -22.74 -12.33 -15.10
CA ALA A 159 -22.88 -12.48 -13.66
C ALA A 159 -24.36 -12.65 -13.25
N SER A 160 -24.62 -13.67 -12.43
CA SER A 160 -25.89 -13.88 -11.72
C SER A 160 -25.82 -13.37 -10.28
N ASP A 161 -26.99 -13.28 -9.64
CA ASP A 161 -27.12 -13.02 -8.20
C ASP A 161 -26.57 -11.65 -7.77
N LEU A 162 -26.76 -10.64 -8.62
CA LEU A 162 -26.42 -9.26 -8.30
C LEU A 162 -27.33 -8.74 -7.17
N PRO A 163 -26.78 -7.94 -6.24
CA PRO A 163 -27.57 -7.32 -5.18
C PRO A 163 -28.57 -6.32 -5.74
N THR A 164 -29.67 -6.11 -5.01
CA THR A 164 -30.72 -5.15 -5.41
C THR A 164 -30.30 -3.71 -5.19
N GLN A 165 -29.39 -3.48 -4.24
CA GLN A 165 -28.86 -2.15 -3.91
C GLN A 165 -27.36 -2.22 -3.61
N ILE A 166 -26.61 -1.26 -4.13
CA ILE A 166 -25.18 -1.10 -3.88
C ILE A 166 -24.91 0.32 -3.37
N GLU A 167 -24.16 0.41 -2.27
CA GLU A 167 -23.69 1.68 -1.71
C GLU A 167 -22.19 1.83 -1.87
N PHE A 168 -21.75 2.95 -2.47
CA PHE A 168 -20.33 3.25 -2.62
C PHE A 168 -19.86 4.12 -1.45
N ALA A 169 -18.93 3.61 -0.65
CA ALA A 169 -18.34 4.31 0.49
C ALA A 169 -16.88 4.70 0.22
N GLY A 170 -16.55 5.99 0.33
CA GLY A 170 -15.17 6.48 0.25
C GLY A 170 -14.58 6.58 -1.16
N PHE A 171 -15.42 6.68 -2.20
CA PHE A 171 -14.99 6.95 -3.57
C PHE A 171 -15.04 8.45 -3.85
N ASP A 172 -14.03 9.18 -3.38
CA ASP A 172 -13.98 10.65 -3.50
C ASP A 172 -13.65 11.12 -4.93
N GLN A 173 -12.79 10.38 -5.63
CA GLN A 173 -12.49 10.57 -7.05
C GLN A 173 -12.98 9.34 -7.80
N THR A 174 -13.93 9.52 -8.71
CA THR A 174 -14.48 8.40 -9.48
C THR A 174 -13.69 8.25 -10.78
N ALA A 175 -12.91 7.17 -10.89
CA ALA A 175 -12.23 6.88 -12.14
C ALA A 175 -13.26 6.48 -13.22
N PRO A 176 -13.00 6.76 -14.51
CA PRO A 176 -13.88 6.33 -15.61
C PRO A 176 -14.28 4.85 -15.59
N GLN A 177 -13.39 3.95 -15.17
CA GLN A 177 -13.73 2.52 -14.99
C GLN A 177 -14.80 2.30 -13.90
N GLU A 178 -14.77 3.07 -12.83
CA GLU A 178 -15.78 3.03 -11.77
C GLU A 178 -17.11 3.65 -12.22
N GLU A 179 -17.06 4.73 -13.00
CA GLU A 179 -18.27 5.30 -13.64
C GLU A 179 -18.92 4.31 -14.61
N ARG A 180 -18.09 3.62 -15.41
CA ARG A 180 -18.51 2.53 -16.30
C ARG A 180 -19.20 1.42 -15.51
N LEU A 181 -18.61 0.98 -14.41
CA LEU A 181 -19.22 -0.01 -13.52
C LEU A 181 -20.58 0.47 -12.98
N ARG A 182 -20.65 1.68 -12.41
CA ARG A 182 -21.90 2.27 -11.89
C ARG A 182 -22.97 2.31 -12.99
N THR A 183 -22.59 2.66 -14.21
CA THR A 183 -23.51 2.71 -15.36
C THR A 183 -24.03 1.33 -15.75
N LEU A 184 -23.15 0.33 -15.87
CA LEU A 184 -23.54 -1.06 -16.18
C LEU A 184 -24.48 -1.66 -15.12
N LEU A 185 -24.26 -1.32 -13.85
CA LEU A 185 -25.10 -1.78 -12.74
C LEU A 185 -26.48 -1.09 -12.73
N LYS A 186 -26.54 0.22 -13.00
CA LYS A 186 -27.81 0.94 -13.16
C LYS A 186 -28.64 0.40 -14.32
N GLN A 187 -28.00 0.04 -15.44
CA GLN A 187 -28.67 -0.57 -16.59
C GLN A 187 -29.30 -1.94 -16.26
N ARG A 188 -28.81 -2.63 -15.22
CA ARG A 188 -29.40 -3.88 -14.69
C ARG A 188 -30.51 -3.65 -13.66
N GLY A 189 -30.91 -2.40 -13.41
CA GLY A 189 -31.93 -2.05 -12.43
C GLY A 189 -31.46 -2.07 -10.97
N ILE A 190 -30.14 -2.09 -10.74
CA ILE A 190 -29.58 -2.03 -9.38
C ILE A 190 -29.62 -0.58 -8.90
N VAL A 191 -30.14 -0.38 -7.69
CA VAL A 191 -30.15 0.94 -7.05
C VAL A 191 -28.75 1.26 -6.55
N ILE A 192 -28.15 2.33 -7.06
CA ILE A 192 -26.84 2.80 -6.63
C ILE A 192 -26.99 4.09 -5.84
N THR A 193 -26.48 4.09 -4.60
CA THR A 193 -26.44 5.26 -3.74
C THR A 193 -25.02 5.45 -3.18
N ASP A 194 -24.67 6.66 -2.77
CA ASP A 194 -23.40 6.89 -2.06
C ASP A 194 -23.63 6.70 -0.56
N TYR A 195 -22.67 6.06 0.11
CA TYR A 195 -22.73 5.89 1.55
C TYR A 195 -22.45 7.25 2.22
N PRO A 196 -23.32 7.71 3.15
CA PRO A 196 -23.15 9.01 3.78
C PRO A 196 -21.91 9.00 4.70
N ASN A 197 -20.80 9.55 4.19
CA ASN A 197 -19.54 9.70 4.93
C ASN A 197 -19.14 11.17 5.14
N LYS A 198 -20.04 12.11 4.85
CA LYS A 198 -19.84 13.54 5.08
C LYS A 198 -20.71 13.99 6.24
N LEU A 199 -20.14 14.79 7.14
CA LEU A 199 -20.90 15.46 8.19
C LEU A 199 -21.95 16.37 7.53
N ALA A 200 -23.16 16.37 8.09
CA ALA A 200 -24.27 17.18 7.56
C ALA A 200 -24.00 18.69 7.66
N THR A 201 -23.16 19.10 8.60
CA THR A 201 -22.76 20.49 8.81
C THR A 201 -21.24 20.64 8.66
N PRO A 202 -20.77 21.63 7.87
CA PRO A 202 -19.34 21.92 7.79
C PRO A 202 -18.82 22.34 9.16
N ALA A 203 -17.73 21.70 9.60
CA ALA A 203 -17.06 22.06 10.84
C ALA A 203 -16.23 23.34 10.66
N HIS A 204 -15.91 24.00 11.77
CA HIS A 204 -14.99 25.14 11.76
C HIS A 204 -13.57 24.64 11.41
N ALA A 205 -13.01 25.16 10.31
CA ALA A 205 -11.65 24.86 9.90
C ALA A 205 -10.74 26.04 10.25
N GLN A 206 -9.56 25.73 10.78
CA GLN A 206 -8.52 26.71 11.07
C GLN A 206 -7.28 26.36 10.26
N HIS A 207 -6.58 27.39 9.78
CA HIS A 207 -5.34 27.25 9.03
C HIS A 207 -4.26 28.08 9.73
N ILE A 208 -3.11 27.47 9.97
CA ILE A 208 -1.96 28.09 10.63
C ILE A 208 -0.74 27.83 9.75
N SER A 209 0.03 28.88 9.48
CA SER A 209 1.31 28.76 8.78
C SER A 209 2.44 28.76 9.80
N LEU A 210 3.38 27.83 9.65
CA LEU A 210 4.55 27.69 10.52
C LEU A 210 5.82 27.71 9.66
N GLU A 211 6.96 27.90 10.31
CA GLU A 211 8.23 28.16 9.62
C GLU A 211 8.81 26.91 8.94
N ASN A 212 8.59 25.73 9.52
CA ASN A 212 9.13 24.47 9.04
C ASN A 212 8.30 23.27 9.54
N ILE A 213 8.64 22.08 9.02
CA ILE A 213 7.98 20.81 9.33
C ILE A 213 8.11 20.45 10.83
N ASP A 214 9.21 20.80 11.49
CA ASP A 214 9.40 20.53 12.93
C ASP A 214 8.42 21.36 13.76
N ALA A 215 8.28 22.66 13.46
CA ALA A 215 7.30 23.54 14.08
C ALA A 215 5.86 23.04 13.86
N GLU A 216 5.53 22.57 12.65
CA GLU A 216 4.23 21.94 12.35
C GLU A 216 3.98 20.70 13.21
N CYS A 217 4.98 19.82 13.35
CA CYS A 217 4.85 18.62 14.17
C CYS A 217 4.66 18.95 15.66
N ARG A 218 5.41 19.94 16.19
CA ARG A 218 5.26 20.42 17.57
C ARG A 218 3.89 21.03 17.81
N ALA A 219 3.43 21.89 16.91
CA ALA A 219 2.12 22.52 16.99
C ALA A 219 1.00 21.47 16.95
N ALA A 220 1.11 20.45 16.09
CA ALA A 220 0.14 19.36 16.01
C ALA A 220 0.06 18.54 17.32
N ALA A 221 1.21 18.20 17.91
CA ALA A 221 1.26 17.49 19.19
C ALA A 221 0.67 18.33 20.35
N ALA A 222 1.04 19.62 20.42
CA ALA A 222 0.51 20.54 21.42
C ALA A 222 -1.01 20.76 21.26
N TRP A 223 -1.48 20.91 20.03
CA TRP A 223 -2.91 21.03 19.73
C TRP A 223 -3.67 19.77 20.14
N ALA A 224 -3.13 18.58 19.84
CA ALA A 224 -3.76 17.32 20.24
C ALA A 224 -3.90 17.20 21.77
N LYS A 225 -2.86 17.62 22.51
CA LYS A 225 -2.93 17.67 23.99
C LYS A 225 -4.01 18.63 24.47
N GLN A 226 -4.04 19.86 23.94
CA GLN A 226 -5.04 20.85 24.31
C GLN A 226 -6.47 20.37 24.07
N GLN A 227 -6.72 19.64 22.97
CA GLN A 227 -8.04 19.09 22.68
C GLN A 227 -8.44 17.96 23.66
N LEU A 228 -7.49 17.11 24.05
CA LEU A 228 -7.74 16.05 25.05
C LEU A 228 -7.92 16.60 26.46
N ASP A 229 -7.19 17.65 26.83
CA ASP A 229 -7.36 18.34 28.11
C ASP A 229 -8.75 18.98 28.23
N ASN A 230 -9.29 19.51 27.12
CA ASN A 230 -10.65 20.04 27.07
C ASN A 230 -11.73 18.94 27.08
N ASN A 231 -11.46 17.79 26.44
CA ASN A 231 -12.41 16.69 26.31
C ASN A 231 -11.68 15.34 26.25
N LEU A 232 -11.61 14.64 27.38
CA LEU A 232 -10.90 13.35 27.54
C LEU A 232 -11.41 12.23 26.61
N ASN A 233 -12.66 12.31 26.15
CA ASN A 233 -13.27 11.32 25.26
C ASN A 233 -13.12 11.66 23.76
N SER A 234 -12.29 12.64 23.42
CA SER A 234 -12.08 13.05 22.02
C SER A 234 -11.21 12.06 21.27
N ASN A 235 -11.65 11.65 20.08
CA ASN A 235 -10.83 10.89 19.15
C ASN A 235 -10.14 11.85 18.18
N ILE A 236 -8.82 11.93 18.27
CA ILE A 236 -8.01 12.85 17.46
C ILE A 236 -7.24 12.05 16.41
N ALA A 237 -7.24 12.56 15.18
CA ALA A 237 -6.41 12.04 14.10
C ALA A 237 -5.48 13.15 13.59
N ILE A 238 -4.17 12.87 13.58
CA ILE A 238 -3.16 13.72 12.94
C ILE A 238 -2.82 13.08 11.60
N ILE A 239 -2.97 13.84 10.51
CA ILE A 239 -2.74 13.36 9.14
C ILE A 239 -1.53 14.09 8.58
N ALA A 240 -0.47 13.34 8.29
CA ALA A 240 0.73 13.85 7.63
C ALA A 240 0.88 13.20 6.24
N PRO A 241 0.93 13.98 5.14
CA PRO A 241 1.07 13.45 3.79
C PRO A 241 2.32 12.57 3.61
N GLN A 242 3.42 12.93 4.26
CA GLN A 242 4.69 12.20 4.24
C GLN A 242 4.98 11.59 5.61
N LEU A 243 4.05 10.80 6.16
CA LEU A 243 4.20 10.24 7.50
C LEU A 243 5.54 9.52 7.69
N SER A 244 6.08 8.83 6.68
CA SER A 244 7.37 8.13 6.77
C SER A 244 8.55 9.04 7.15
N THR A 245 8.56 10.30 6.69
CA THR A 245 9.66 11.24 6.97
C THR A 245 9.53 11.86 8.36
N VAL A 246 8.30 12.19 8.77
CA VAL A 246 8.02 12.87 10.05
C VAL A 246 7.67 11.92 11.19
N ARG A 247 7.55 10.61 10.94
CA ARG A 247 7.07 9.62 11.92
C ARG A 247 7.88 9.65 13.21
N ASN A 248 9.20 9.56 13.10
CA ASN A 248 10.06 9.46 14.29
C ASN A 248 9.98 10.76 15.11
N LEU A 249 10.04 11.91 14.43
CA LEU A 249 9.87 13.21 15.07
C LEU A 249 8.51 13.32 15.78
N LEU A 250 7.42 12.92 15.13
CA LEU A 250 6.09 12.91 15.75
C LEU A 250 6.00 11.91 16.90
N ALA A 251 6.62 10.73 16.79
CA ALA A 251 6.63 9.73 17.86
C ALA A 251 7.33 10.27 19.11
N ASP A 252 8.50 10.88 18.94
CA ASP A 252 9.25 11.50 20.03
C ASP A 252 8.45 12.64 20.68
N LEU A 253 7.87 13.54 19.87
CA LEU A 253 7.05 14.64 20.37
C LEU A 253 5.77 14.18 21.07
N LEU A 254 5.11 13.13 20.58
CA LEU A 254 3.92 12.55 21.21
C LEU A 254 4.28 11.82 22.50
N ASP A 255 5.42 11.10 22.54
CA ASP A 255 5.92 10.47 23.75
C ASP A 255 6.25 11.53 24.82
N ASP A 256 6.95 12.61 24.46
CA ASP A 256 7.22 13.74 25.37
C ASP A 256 5.94 14.39 25.91
N THR A 257 4.92 14.50 25.04
CA THR A 257 3.67 15.22 25.34
C THR A 257 2.70 14.41 26.20
N PHE A 258 2.53 13.12 25.88
CA PHE A 258 1.52 12.23 26.47
C PHE A 258 2.09 11.19 27.42
N THR A 259 3.34 10.79 27.25
CA THR A 259 3.97 9.73 28.04
C THR A 259 5.37 10.14 28.53
N PRO A 260 5.56 11.29 29.21
CA PRO A 260 6.90 11.74 29.62
C PRO A 260 7.60 10.76 30.57
N ALA A 261 6.85 9.87 31.23
CA ALA A 261 7.38 8.81 32.06
C ALA A 261 8.08 7.67 31.27
N SER A 262 7.81 7.52 29.96
CA SER A 262 8.44 6.48 29.12
C SER A 262 9.92 6.72 28.87
N ALA A 263 10.43 7.93 29.14
CA ALA A 263 11.86 8.23 29.15
C ALA A 263 12.62 7.42 30.22
N ARG A 264 11.91 6.84 31.21
CA ARG A 264 12.50 5.92 32.18
C ARG A 264 12.61 4.52 31.56
N PRO A 265 13.80 3.87 31.60
CA PRO A 265 14.00 2.54 31.01
C PRO A 265 12.98 1.48 31.46
N ALA A 266 12.53 1.55 32.72
CA ALA A 266 11.55 0.63 33.29
C ALA A 266 10.13 0.76 32.69
N LEU A 267 9.82 1.88 32.03
CA LEU A 267 8.49 2.20 31.48
C LEU A 267 8.53 2.37 29.95
N PHE A 268 9.64 1.98 29.31
CA PHE A 268 9.80 2.10 27.86
C PHE A 268 8.80 1.23 27.09
N GLU A 269 8.44 0.06 27.63
CA GLU A 269 7.49 -0.88 27.03
C GLU A 269 6.03 -0.58 27.40
N CYS A 270 5.74 0.54 28.08
CA CYS A 270 4.35 0.88 28.40
C CYS A 270 3.52 1.11 27.13
N ALA A 271 2.26 0.67 27.18
CA ALA A 271 1.32 0.88 26.09
C ALA A 271 1.10 2.38 25.87
N ARG A 272 1.36 2.84 24.64
CA ARG A 272 1.17 4.24 24.25
C ARG A 272 -0.32 4.52 24.00
N PRO A 273 -0.82 5.73 24.34
CA PRO A 273 -2.22 6.11 24.13
C PRO A 273 -2.54 6.49 22.66
N TYR A 274 -1.59 6.32 21.75
CA TYR A 274 -1.73 6.65 20.34
C TYR A 274 -1.22 5.51 19.44
N ASN A 275 -1.64 5.51 18.17
CA ASN A 275 -1.24 4.51 17.19
C ASN A 275 -0.87 5.16 15.86
N PHE A 276 0.17 4.65 15.19
CA PHE A 276 0.49 5.02 13.83
C PHE A 276 -0.23 4.10 12.84
N SER A 277 -0.94 4.69 11.89
CA SER A 277 -1.67 3.94 10.86
C SER A 277 -0.76 3.08 9.97
N LEU A 278 0.49 3.50 9.78
CA LEU A 278 1.51 2.74 9.06
C LEU A 278 2.54 2.27 10.08
N GLY A 279 2.62 0.94 10.24
CA GLY A 279 3.70 0.32 11.01
C GLY A 279 5.04 0.52 10.31
N THR A 280 6.14 0.31 11.03
CA THR A 280 7.46 0.21 10.39
C THR A 280 7.50 -1.06 9.54
N PRO A 281 8.06 -1.00 8.32
CA PRO A 281 8.30 -2.19 7.51
C PRO A 281 9.02 -3.25 8.33
N LEU A 282 8.58 -4.51 8.22
CA LEU A 282 9.18 -5.62 8.98
C LEU A 282 10.67 -5.77 8.65
N ILE A 283 11.07 -5.45 7.42
CA ILE A 283 12.46 -5.45 6.97
C ILE A 283 13.34 -4.39 7.65
N GLU A 284 12.76 -3.36 8.27
CA GLU A 284 13.51 -2.37 9.05
C GLU A 284 13.79 -2.84 10.48
N GLN A 285 13.12 -3.92 10.94
CA GLN A 285 13.34 -4.44 12.27
C GLN A 285 14.73 -5.08 12.37
N PRO A 286 15.57 -4.71 13.36
CA PRO A 286 16.95 -5.17 13.44
C PRO A 286 17.12 -6.70 13.43
N MET A 287 16.21 -7.42 14.09
CA MET A 287 16.18 -8.89 14.09
C MET A 287 15.91 -9.47 12.70
N ILE A 288 14.99 -8.86 11.95
CA ILE A 288 14.61 -9.30 10.60
C ILE A 288 15.74 -8.98 9.61
N GLN A 289 16.37 -7.80 9.73
CA GLN A 289 17.57 -7.48 8.97
C GLN A 289 18.69 -8.50 9.19
N ALA A 290 18.92 -8.91 10.44
CA ALA A 290 19.92 -9.93 10.76
C ALA A 290 19.62 -11.27 10.07
N ALA A 291 18.37 -11.73 10.15
CA ALA A 291 17.94 -12.96 9.49
C ALA A 291 18.08 -12.89 7.96
N LEU A 292 17.66 -11.79 7.34
CA LEU A 292 17.79 -11.60 5.90
C LEU A 292 19.26 -11.49 5.46
N ASN A 293 20.11 -10.82 6.22
CA ASN A 293 21.53 -10.73 5.93
C ASN A 293 22.19 -12.12 6.02
N LEU A 294 21.83 -12.95 6.99
CA LEU A 294 22.28 -14.34 7.05
C LEU A 294 21.84 -15.15 5.83
N LEU A 295 20.57 -15.05 5.43
CA LEU A 295 20.08 -15.73 4.22
C LEU A 295 20.83 -15.28 2.97
N ARG A 296 21.14 -13.98 2.85
CA ARG A 296 21.93 -13.43 1.75
C ARG A 296 23.34 -14.01 1.70
N LEU A 297 23.96 -14.30 2.86
CA LEU A 297 25.26 -14.98 2.91
C LEU A 297 25.19 -16.37 2.29
N PHE A 298 24.12 -17.12 2.54
CA PHE A 298 23.96 -18.47 2.01
C PHE A 298 23.54 -18.50 0.54
N SER A 299 22.83 -17.47 0.07
CA SER A 299 22.32 -17.43 -1.32
C SER A 299 23.31 -16.86 -2.33
N SER A 300 24.34 -16.14 -1.88
CA SER A 300 25.21 -15.34 -2.77
C SER A 300 26.64 -15.87 -2.73
N TYR A 301 27.18 -16.20 -3.91
CA TYR A 301 28.58 -16.63 -4.04
C TYR A 301 29.59 -15.48 -3.88
N ARG A 302 29.12 -14.23 -3.92
CA ARG A 302 29.95 -13.05 -3.65
C ARG A 302 29.18 -12.09 -2.77
N ILE A 303 29.77 -11.73 -1.63
CA ILE A 303 29.16 -10.83 -0.67
C ILE A 303 30.03 -9.58 -0.55
N PRO A 304 29.46 -8.38 -0.71
CA PRO A 304 30.15 -7.14 -0.37
C PRO A 304 30.62 -7.22 1.08
N GLN A 305 31.88 -6.88 1.31
CA GLN A 305 32.49 -6.95 2.62
C GLN A 305 31.67 -6.21 3.70
N ALA A 306 31.06 -5.06 3.34
CA ALA A 306 30.21 -4.29 4.24
C ALA A 306 28.95 -5.06 4.71
N ASP A 307 28.40 -5.95 3.89
CA ASP A 307 27.26 -6.77 4.27
C ASP A 307 27.67 -7.93 5.17
N PHE A 308 28.88 -8.47 4.97
CA PHE A 308 29.47 -9.45 5.89
C PHE A 308 29.74 -8.83 7.27
N SER A 309 30.26 -7.60 7.31
CA SER A 309 30.43 -6.83 8.54
C SER A 309 29.12 -6.68 9.33
N LYS A 310 28.01 -6.37 8.65
CA LYS A 310 26.69 -6.26 9.29
C LYS A 310 26.23 -7.56 9.93
N VAL A 311 26.54 -8.71 9.32
CA VAL A 311 26.23 -10.01 9.91
C VAL A 311 27.10 -10.24 11.13
N LEU A 312 28.43 -10.11 11.03
CA LEU A 312 29.34 -10.34 12.16
C LEU A 312 28.96 -9.53 13.39
N LEU A 313 28.64 -8.25 13.21
CA LEU A 313 28.32 -7.33 14.30
C LEU A 313 26.86 -7.40 14.76
N SER A 314 26.03 -8.25 14.15
CA SER A 314 24.63 -8.37 14.52
C SER A 314 24.45 -9.12 15.85
N PRO A 315 23.68 -8.57 16.81
CA PRO A 315 23.42 -9.23 18.09
C PRO A 315 22.35 -10.33 18.03
N PHE A 316 21.69 -10.49 16.87
CA PHE A 316 20.49 -11.34 16.75
C PHE A 316 20.78 -12.77 16.25
N TRP A 317 22.03 -13.22 16.26
CA TRP A 317 22.36 -14.60 15.86
C TRP A 317 23.56 -15.20 16.60
N SER A 318 23.46 -16.51 16.86
CA SER A 318 24.39 -17.28 17.70
C SER A 318 24.59 -16.59 19.07
N ASN A 319 25.69 -16.87 19.77
CA ASN A 319 25.92 -16.41 21.13
C ASN A 319 26.67 -15.07 21.15
N TYR A 320 26.00 -14.00 20.71
CA TYR A 320 26.62 -12.67 20.59
C TYR A 320 27.29 -12.20 21.88
N GLN A 321 26.67 -12.41 23.05
CA GLN A 321 27.24 -11.95 24.32
C GLN A 321 28.62 -12.54 24.65
N GLN A 322 28.90 -13.77 24.21
CA GLN A 322 30.20 -14.43 24.44
C GLN A 322 31.17 -14.19 23.27
N GLU A 323 30.66 -13.98 22.06
CA GLU A 323 31.46 -13.93 20.83
C GLU A 323 31.69 -12.50 20.30
N ALA A 324 31.07 -11.48 20.91
CA ALA A 324 31.08 -10.09 20.42
C ALA A 324 32.49 -9.56 20.14
N ASP A 325 33.41 -9.74 21.10
CA ASP A 325 34.79 -9.26 20.97
C ASP A 325 35.53 -9.96 19.83
N ALA A 326 35.39 -11.28 19.72
CA ALA A 326 36.03 -12.05 18.66
C ALA A 326 35.50 -11.67 17.27
N ARG A 327 34.19 -11.44 17.15
CA ARG A 327 33.54 -10.99 15.92
C ARG A 327 33.96 -9.58 15.53
N ALA A 328 34.07 -8.66 16.49
CA ALA A 328 34.55 -7.30 16.25
C ALA A 328 36.02 -7.28 15.78
N GLN A 329 36.89 -8.11 16.37
CA GLN A 329 38.27 -8.25 15.92
C GLN A 329 38.36 -8.87 14.51
N LEU A 330 37.52 -9.85 14.21
CA LEU A 330 37.43 -10.44 12.87
C LEU A 330 36.99 -9.41 11.83
N ASP A 331 35.97 -8.61 12.14
CA ASP A 331 35.51 -7.53 11.27
C ASP A 331 36.60 -6.48 11.03
N ALA A 332 37.33 -6.05 12.07
CA ALA A 332 38.43 -5.11 11.95
C ALA A 332 39.55 -5.64 11.04
N ARG A 333 39.99 -6.89 11.27
CA ARG A 333 41.02 -7.54 10.43
C ARG A 333 40.56 -7.73 8.99
N MET A 334 39.29 -8.03 8.78
CA MET A 334 38.71 -8.13 7.45
C MET A 334 38.74 -6.77 6.74
N ARG A 335 38.41 -5.67 7.43
CA ARG A 335 38.50 -4.30 6.86
C ARG A 335 39.91 -3.89 6.49
N GLU A 336 40.91 -4.37 7.20
CA GLU A 336 42.31 -4.09 6.87
C GLU A 336 42.85 -4.91 5.71
N LYS A 337 42.40 -6.17 5.53
CA LYS A 337 43.10 -7.15 4.68
C LYS A 337 42.28 -7.72 3.53
N ALA A 338 40.94 -7.66 3.59
CA ALA A 338 40.10 -8.26 2.56
C ALA A 338 39.83 -7.28 1.41
N ALA A 339 39.59 -7.84 0.22
CA ALA A 339 39.04 -7.07 -0.89
C ALA A 339 37.60 -6.64 -0.57
N ALA A 340 37.14 -5.57 -1.23
CA ALA A 340 35.78 -5.04 -1.05
C ALA A 340 34.65 -6.07 -1.33
N GLN A 341 34.97 -7.21 -1.96
CA GLN A 341 34.09 -8.35 -2.16
C GLN A 341 34.75 -9.63 -1.64
N LEU A 342 33.99 -10.42 -0.89
CA LEU A 342 34.36 -11.74 -0.40
C LEU A 342 33.72 -12.79 -1.32
N SER A 343 34.48 -13.79 -1.74
CA SER A 343 34.06 -14.93 -2.57
C SER A 343 34.09 -16.23 -1.79
#